data_AF-A0A0Q5CJK3-F1
#
_entry.id   AF-A0A0Q5CJK3-F1
#
_cell.length_a   1.000
_cell.length_b   1.000
_cell.length_c   1.000
_cell.angle_alpha   90.00
_cell.angle_beta   90.00
_cell.angle_gamma   90.00
#
_symmetry.space_group_name_H-M   'P 1'
#
loop_
_entity.id
_entity.type
_entity.pdbx_description
1 polymer ?
#
loop_
_entity_poly.entity_id
_entity_poly.type
_entity_poly.pdbx_seq_one_letter_code
_entity_poly.pdbx_strand_id
1 'polypeptide(L)'
;MNDTELDELLWHARPKVPLGDEIDEATTGLVYSSKAHVGVGPGKPTRHRRPLLIAAVAAGAIVLTAGASVTAAQLGIPPFQGIEAGTQRLATAAPIDYVETDGTSVTCKAFLEFRNLNSSEQATVESAVASYDWSRVGQTAYDRAHDAATTAEDRSILFGDRIAAELYKVGASALPGLTRTSADPRGHEVLYNGYGMSCTPQNTW
;
A
#
# COMPACT_ATOMS: atom_id res chain seq x y z
N MET A 1 -33.00 -4.16 -4.93
CA MET A 1 -32.34 -3.24 -5.86
C MET A 1 -31.96 -4.06 -7.07
N ASN A 2 -32.52 -3.73 -8.23
CA ASN A 2 -32.22 -4.47 -9.47
C ASN A 2 -31.01 -3.84 -10.19
N ASP A 3 -30.42 -4.56 -11.12
CA ASP A 3 -29.21 -4.13 -11.84
C ASP A 3 -29.43 -2.80 -12.61
N THR A 4 -30.66 -2.54 -13.07
CA THR A 4 -31.03 -1.32 -13.79
C THR A 4 -31.03 -0.09 -12.87
N GLU A 5 -31.46 -0.22 -11.62
CA GLU A 5 -31.44 0.86 -10.63
C GLU A 5 -30.00 1.22 -10.20
N LEU A 6 -29.09 0.24 -10.19
CA LEU A 6 -27.68 0.46 -9.90
C LEU A 6 -26.98 1.23 -11.03
N ASP A 7 -27.28 0.87 -12.28
CA ASP A 7 -26.74 1.58 -13.46
C ASP A 7 -27.23 3.03 -13.52
N GLU A 8 -28.48 3.30 -13.15
CA GLU A 8 -29.04 4.66 -13.14
C GLU A 8 -28.39 5.54 -12.07
N LEU A 9 -28.12 4.98 -10.88
CA LEU A 9 -27.40 5.67 -9.82
C LEU A 9 -25.94 5.97 -10.19
N LEU A 10 -25.25 5.02 -10.83
CA LEU A 10 -23.88 5.23 -11.30
C LEU A 10 -23.79 6.25 -12.43
N TRP A 11 -24.82 6.30 -13.29
CA TRP A 11 -24.90 7.29 -14.35
C TRP A 11 -25.08 8.71 -13.80
N HIS A 12 -25.89 8.87 -12.75
CA HIS A 12 -26.15 10.16 -12.11
C HIS A 12 -25.08 10.60 -11.11
N ALA A 13 -24.28 9.68 -10.57
CA ALA A 13 -23.19 9.98 -9.64
C ALA A 13 -21.88 10.40 -10.33
N ARG A 14 -21.81 10.41 -11.67
CA ARG A 14 -20.59 10.88 -12.37
C ARG A 14 -20.38 12.38 -12.11
N PRO A 15 -19.26 12.79 -11.50
CA PRO A 15 -18.94 14.21 -11.40
C PRO A 15 -18.77 14.77 -12.81
N LYS A 16 -19.51 15.84 -13.13
CA LYS A 16 -19.29 16.64 -14.34
C LYS A 16 -17.98 17.41 -14.16
N VAL A 17 -16.86 16.72 -14.35
CA VAL A 17 -15.55 17.37 -14.44
C VAL A 17 -15.56 18.14 -15.76
N PRO A 18 -15.35 19.47 -15.77
CA PRO A 18 -15.11 20.18 -17.01
C PRO A 18 -13.77 19.66 -17.53
N LEU A 19 -13.82 18.76 -18.52
CA LEU A 19 -12.67 18.36 -19.31
C LEU A 19 -12.25 19.60 -20.10
N GLY A 20 -11.37 20.41 -19.52
CA GLY A 20 -10.67 21.45 -20.25
C GLY A 20 -9.81 20.82 -21.35
N ASP A 21 -9.62 21.56 -22.44
CA ASP A 21 -8.93 21.16 -23.68
C ASP A 21 -7.48 20.67 -23.49
N GLU A 22 -6.94 20.70 -22.27
CA GLU A 22 -5.59 20.22 -21.91
C GLU A 22 -5.48 18.68 -21.79
N ILE A 23 -6.60 17.95 -21.62
CA ILE A 23 -6.57 16.48 -21.51
C ILE A 23 -6.44 15.81 -22.90
N ASP A 24 -6.77 16.52 -23.97
CA ASP A 24 -6.66 16.00 -25.32
C ASP A 24 -5.20 15.83 -25.76
N GLU A 25 -4.27 16.68 -25.32
CA GLU A 25 -2.87 16.61 -25.77
C GLU A 25 -2.10 15.44 -25.11
N ALA A 26 -2.34 15.20 -23.81
CA ALA A 26 -1.73 14.07 -23.09
C ALA A 26 -2.27 12.71 -23.57
N THR A 27 -3.58 12.64 -23.88
CA THR A 27 -4.21 11.41 -24.37
C THR A 27 -3.89 11.18 -25.86
N THR A 28 -3.84 12.23 -26.67
CA THR A 28 -3.43 12.16 -28.08
C THR A 28 -1.94 11.82 -28.20
N GLY A 29 -1.08 12.29 -27.29
CA GLY A 29 0.34 11.90 -27.22
C GLY A 29 0.55 10.40 -26.95
N LEU A 30 -0.27 9.79 -26.10
CA LEU A 30 -0.25 8.34 -25.86
C LEU A 30 -0.76 7.54 -27.07
N VAL A 31 -1.77 8.05 -27.79
CA VAL A 31 -2.33 7.39 -28.98
C VAL A 31 -1.43 7.57 -30.22
N TYR A 32 -0.73 8.69 -30.35
CA TYR A 32 0.23 8.90 -31.45
C TYR A 32 1.53 8.13 -31.25
N SER A 33 2.04 8.05 -30.02
CA SER A 33 3.25 7.25 -29.72
C SER A 33 3.04 5.74 -29.93
N SER A 34 1.80 5.26 -29.75
CA SER A 34 1.44 3.86 -30.03
C SER A 34 1.20 3.56 -31.51
N LYS A 35 0.81 4.54 -32.35
CA LYS A 35 0.62 4.35 -33.80
C LYS A 35 1.88 4.54 -34.64
N ALA A 36 2.91 5.22 -34.14
CA ALA A 36 4.13 5.52 -34.90
C ALA A 36 4.99 4.29 -35.28
N HIS A 37 4.66 3.08 -34.79
CA HIS A 37 5.49 1.88 -34.98
C HIS A 37 4.88 0.79 -35.88
N VAL A 38 3.74 1.04 -36.54
CA VAL A 38 3.15 0.09 -37.51
C VAL A 38 3.29 0.63 -38.94
N GLY A 39 4.53 0.80 -39.38
CA GLY A 39 4.86 1.07 -40.78
C GLY A 39 5.08 -0.22 -41.56
N VAL A 40 4.05 -0.69 -42.27
CA VAL A 40 4.15 -1.78 -43.26
C VAL A 40 4.72 -1.18 -44.56
N GLY A 41 6.02 -1.39 -44.80
CA GLY A 41 6.70 -1.06 -46.07
C GLY A 41 7.13 -2.32 -46.83
N PRO A 42 7.13 -2.32 -48.18
CA PRO A 42 7.34 -3.51 -48.99
C PRO A 42 8.81 -3.97 -48.97
N GLY A 43 8.99 -5.29 -49.05
CA GLY A 43 10.21 -6.00 -48.66
C GLY A 43 11.47 -5.74 -49.48
N LYS A 44 12.60 -5.80 -48.78
CA LYS A 44 13.89 -6.28 -49.30
C LYS A 44 14.36 -7.44 -48.41
N PRO A 45 14.82 -8.57 -48.97
CA PRO A 45 15.08 -9.77 -48.18
C PRO A 45 16.45 -9.66 -47.50
N THR A 46 16.48 -9.28 -46.23
CA THR A 46 17.69 -9.39 -45.40
C THR A 46 17.57 -10.63 -44.49
N ARG A 47 18.10 -11.75 -45.01
CA ARG A 47 18.45 -12.93 -44.22
C ARG A 47 19.35 -12.48 -43.04
N HIS A 48 19.10 -13.03 -41.85
CA HIS A 48 19.92 -12.95 -40.61
C HIS A 48 19.60 -11.91 -39.51
N ARG A 49 18.35 -11.46 -39.30
CA ARG A 49 18.00 -10.67 -38.08
C ARG A 49 16.87 -11.23 -37.19
N ARG A 50 16.40 -12.46 -37.47
CA ARG A 50 15.35 -13.11 -36.68
C ARG A 50 15.67 -13.36 -35.18
N PRO A 51 16.90 -13.69 -34.74
CA PRO A 51 17.13 -14.00 -33.32
C PRO A 51 17.15 -12.76 -32.42
N LEU A 52 17.46 -11.57 -32.96
CA LEU A 52 17.54 -10.33 -32.19
C LEU A 52 16.15 -9.75 -31.85
N LEU A 53 15.18 -9.88 -32.75
CA LEU A 53 13.80 -9.45 -32.50
C LEU A 53 13.10 -10.31 -31.44
N ILE A 54 13.39 -11.62 -31.40
CA ILE A 54 12.83 -12.53 -30.38
C ILE A 54 13.39 -12.18 -28.99
N ALA A 55 14.68 -11.86 -28.90
CA ALA A 55 15.31 -11.44 -27.64
C ALA A 55 14.73 -10.11 -27.10
N ALA A 56 14.44 -9.14 -27.98
CA ALA A 56 13.87 -7.86 -27.57
C ALA A 56 12.42 -8.00 -27.05
N VAL A 57 11.59 -8.83 -27.68
CA VAL A 57 10.21 -9.10 -27.23
C VAL A 57 10.20 -9.88 -25.91
N ALA A 58 11.09 -10.87 -25.76
CA ALA A 58 11.22 -11.63 -24.52
C ALA A 58 11.72 -10.75 -23.36
N ALA A 59 12.70 -9.88 -23.60
CA ALA A 59 13.19 -8.93 -22.60
C ALA A 59 12.11 -7.90 -22.20
N GLY A 60 11.36 -7.38 -23.17
CA GLY A 60 10.24 -6.45 -22.91
C GLY A 60 9.12 -7.08 -22.08
N ALA A 61 8.77 -8.33 -22.36
CA ALA A 61 7.74 -9.06 -21.61
C ALA A 61 8.13 -9.31 -20.15
N ILE A 62 9.42 -9.56 -19.87
CA ILE A 62 9.93 -9.76 -18.50
C ILE A 62 9.93 -8.46 -17.70
N VAL A 63 10.24 -7.32 -18.32
CA VAL A 63 10.19 -6.01 -17.64
C VAL A 63 8.74 -5.60 -17.31
N LEU A 64 7.79 -5.90 -18.19
CA LEU A 64 6.36 -5.64 -17.95
C LEU A 64 5.76 -6.50 -16.84
N THR A 65 6.13 -7.77 -16.70
CA THR A 65 5.65 -8.64 -15.62
C THR A 65 6.24 -8.28 -14.25
N ALA A 66 7.47 -7.76 -14.21
CA ALA A 66 8.07 -7.23 -12.99
C ALA A 66 7.41 -5.91 -12.53
N GLY A 67 7.03 -5.02 -13.46
CA GLY A 67 6.32 -3.78 -13.13
C GLY A 67 4.89 -4.03 -12.61
N ALA A 68 4.17 -4.97 -13.22
CA ALA A 68 2.79 -5.29 -12.85
C ALA A 68 2.65 -5.84 -11.41
N SER A 69 3.65 -6.56 -10.92
CA SER A 69 3.64 -7.14 -9.57
C SER A 69 3.79 -6.07 -8.48
N VAL A 70 4.55 -5.00 -8.73
CA VAL A 70 4.67 -3.86 -7.81
C VAL A 70 3.34 -3.09 -7.70
N THR A 71 2.64 -2.88 -8.83
CA THR A 71 1.33 -2.20 -8.83
C THR A 71 0.22 -3.04 -8.20
N ALA A 72 0.23 -4.36 -8.37
CA ALA A 72 -0.79 -5.22 -7.74
C ALA A 72 -0.66 -5.26 -6.20
N ALA A 73 0.57 -5.24 -5.68
CA ALA A 73 0.79 -5.17 -4.23
C ALA A 73 0.29 -3.85 -3.62
N GLN A 74 0.35 -2.75 -4.38
CA GLN A 74 -0.15 -1.44 -3.95
C GLN A 74 -1.67 -1.31 -4.05
N LEU A 75 -2.33 -2.04 -4.97
CA LEU A 75 -3.79 -2.05 -5.13
C LEU A 75 -4.52 -2.91 -4.08
N GLY A 76 -3.82 -3.82 -3.40
CA GLY A 76 -4.40 -4.68 -2.35
C GLY A 76 -4.60 -3.98 -1.00
N ILE A 77 -4.10 -2.76 -0.84
CA ILE A 77 -4.30 -1.94 0.37
C ILE A 77 -5.24 -0.81 -0.04
N PRO A 78 -6.51 -0.78 0.40
CA PRO A 78 -7.44 0.26 0.00
C PRO A 78 -6.82 1.63 0.36
N PRO A 79 -6.44 2.45 -0.64
CA PRO A 79 -5.29 3.33 -0.41
C PRO A 79 -5.61 4.56 0.45
N PHE A 80 -6.89 4.91 0.69
CA PHE A 80 -7.23 6.14 1.42
C PHE A 80 -8.54 6.12 2.21
N GLN A 81 -9.28 5.00 2.27
CA GLN A 81 -10.55 4.98 3.00
C GLN A 81 -10.30 4.75 4.49
N GLY A 82 -9.96 5.82 5.21
CA GLY A 82 -9.90 5.81 6.67
C GLY A 82 -8.80 6.67 7.31
N ILE A 83 -7.94 7.33 6.53
CA ILE A 83 -6.94 8.24 7.10
C ILE A 83 -7.51 9.66 7.24
N GLU A 84 -7.18 10.32 8.35
CA GLU A 84 -7.58 11.71 8.59
C GLU A 84 -6.93 12.66 7.57
N ALA A 85 -7.58 13.79 7.30
CA ALA A 85 -7.06 14.79 6.38
C ALA A 85 -5.70 15.34 6.88
N GLY A 86 -4.70 15.32 5.99
CA GLY A 86 -3.34 15.76 6.31
C GLY A 86 -2.45 14.68 6.95
N THR A 87 -2.97 13.47 7.14
CA THR A 87 -2.21 12.30 7.58
C THR A 87 -1.60 11.59 6.37
N GLN A 88 -0.35 11.15 6.53
CA GLN A 88 0.42 10.37 5.57
C GLN A 88 0.65 8.98 6.16
N ARG A 89 0.36 7.94 5.37
CA ARG A 89 0.65 6.54 5.73
C ARG A 89 1.95 6.11 5.04
N LEU A 90 2.84 5.46 5.78
CA LEU A 90 4.05 4.89 5.19
C LEU A 90 3.71 3.78 4.18
N ALA A 91 4.51 3.66 3.12
CA ALA A 91 4.32 2.57 2.15
C ALA A 91 4.84 1.23 2.67
N THR A 92 5.84 1.27 3.56
CA THR A 92 6.45 0.09 4.16
C THR A 92 5.58 -0.43 5.30
N ALA A 93 5.08 -1.67 5.16
CA ALA A 93 4.32 -2.35 6.19
C ALA A 93 5.23 -3.07 7.19
N ALA A 94 4.88 -3.02 8.48
CA ALA A 94 5.35 -3.96 9.47
C ALA A 94 4.58 -5.29 9.33
N PRO A 95 5.24 -6.42 9.07
CA PRO A 95 4.61 -7.72 9.06
C PRO A 95 4.31 -8.17 10.50
N ILE A 96 3.04 -8.39 10.81
CA ILE A 96 2.61 -8.85 12.14
C ILE A 96 1.96 -10.22 11.95
N ASP A 97 2.74 -11.27 12.21
CA ASP A 97 2.29 -12.66 12.10
C ASP A 97 2.08 -13.26 13.49
N TYR A 98 1.01 -14.05 13.63
CA TYR A 98 0.72 -14.82 14.84
C TYR A 98 -0.11 -16.07 14.53
N VAL A 99 -0.13 -17.01 15.46
CA VAL A 99 -0.96 -18.21 15.40
C VAL A 99 -1.97 -18.16 16.53
N GLU A 100 -3.25 -18.35 16.17
CA GLU A 100 -4.35 -18.41 17.11
C GLU A 100 -4.38 -19.73 17.88
N THR A 101 -5.13 -19.79 18.98
CA THR A 101 -5.20 -20.98 19.83
C THR A 101 -5.79 -22.21 19.15
N ASP A 102 -6.54 -22.03 18.06
CA ASP A 102 -7.07 -23.11 17.23
C ASP A 102 -6.09 -23.59 16.14
N GLY A 103 -4.89 -22.98 16.08
CA GLY A 103 -3.87 -23.27 15.07
C GLY A 103 -3.98 -22.44 13.79
N THR A 104 -4.97 -21.56 13.68
CA THR A 104 -5.10 -20.66 12.52
C THR A 104 -3.93 -19.67 12.48
N SER A 105 -3.17 -19.67 11.39
CA SER A 105 -2.12 -18.68 11.17
C SER A 105 -2.75 -17.39 10.65
N VAL A 106 -2.39 -16.25 11.22
CA VAL A 106 -2.87 -14.93 10.80
C VAL A 106 -1.69 -14.06 10.41
N THR A 107 -1.78 -13.47 9.22
CA THR A 107 -0.79 -12.50 8.73
C THR A 107 -1.44 -11.14 8.63
N CYS A 108 -0.85 -10.15 9.29
CA CYS A 108 -1.28 -8.77 9.21
C CYS A 108 -0.19 -7.87 8.62
N LYS A 109 -0.63 -6.81 7.94
CA LYS A 109 0.20 -5.69 7.52
C LYS A 109 -0.20 -4.46 8.31
N ALA A 110 0.70 -3.96 9.15
CA ALA A 110 0.50 -2.73 9.90
C ALA A 110 1.30 -1.57 9.29
N PHE A 111 0.71 -0.39 9.22
CA PHE A 111 1.27 0.80 8.60
C PHE A 111 1.25 1.94 9.61
N LEU A 112 2.39 2.60 9.80
CA LEU A 112 2.45 3.79 10.63
C LEU A 112 1.89 5.00 9.87
N GLU A 113 1.25 5.89 10.62
CA GLU A 113 0.60 7.09 10.10
C GLU A 113 1.12 8.33 10.82
N PHE A 114 1.47 9.36 10.05
CA PHE A 114 2.11 10.57 10.54
C PHE A 114 1.46 11.83 9.98
N ARG A 115 1.68 12.97 10.64
CA ARG A 115 1.43 14.30 10.09
C ARG A 115 2.74 15.07 10.06
N ASN A 116 2.84 16.02 9.12
CA ASN A 116 4.02 16.87 8.92
C ASN A 116 5.33 16.11 8.64
N LEU A 117 5.25 14.86 8.18
CA LEU A 117 6.42 14.06 7.83
C LEU A 117 7.00 14.55 6.50
N ASN A 118 8.29 14.89 6.46
CA ASN A 118 8.98 15.20 5.22
C ASN A 118 9.59 13.93 4.58
N SER A 119 10.01 14.03 3.32
CA SER A 119 10.50 12.85 2.57
C SER A 119 11.75 12.19 3.16
N SER A 120 12.65 12.96 3.81
CA SER A 120 13.84 12.41 4.46
C SER A 120 13.50 11.65 5.74
N GLU A 121 12.58 12.20 6.54
CA GLU A 121 12.08 11.56 7.75
C GLU A 121 11.28 10.30 7.42
N GLN A 122 10.44 10.36 6.37
CA GLN A 122 9.72 9.21 5.85
C GLN A 122 10.66 8.06 5.51
N ALA A 123 11.69 8.31 4.70
CA ALA A 123 12.68 7.29 4.33
C ALA A 123 13.40 6.72 5.56
N THR A 124 13.66 7.56 6.58
CA THR A 124 14.29 7.13 7.83
C THR A 124 13.41 6.16 8.61
N VAL A 125 12.11 6.47 8.77
CA VAL A 125 11.17 5.59 9.47
C VAL A 125 10.90 4.33 8.66
N GLU A 126 10.73 4.43 7.34
CA GLU A 126 10.54 3.25 6.48
C GLU A 126 11.74 2.30 6.56
N SER A 127 12.96 2.82 6.57
CA SER A 127 14.17 2.01 6.79
C SER A 127 14.17 1.36 8.17
N ALA A 128 13.78 2.08 9.21
CA ALA A 128 13.71 1.53 10.57
C ALA A 128 12.70 0.38 10.65
N VAL A 129 11.49 0.58 10.10
CA VAL A 129 10.44 -0.45 10.02
C VAL A 129 10.93 -1.67 9.25
N ALA A 130 11.57 -1.48 8.09
CA ALA A 130 12.08 -2.58 7.28
C ALA A 130 13.22 -3.37 7.97
N SER A 131 14.02 -2.70 8.80
CA SER A 131 15.16 -3.32 9.51
C SER A 131 14.80 -3.97 10.85
N TYR A 132 13.61 -3.69 11.39
CA TYR A 132 13.19 -4.19 12.69
C TYR A 132 12.78 -5.67 12.63
N ASP A 133 13.15 -6.45 13.66
CA ASP A 133 12.74 -7.85 13.76
C ASP A 133 11.32 -7.96 14.31
N TRP A 134 10.36 -8.15 13.41
CA TRP A 134 8.94 -8.28 13.73
C TRP A 134 8.52 -9.70 14.12
N SER A 135 9.41 -10.69 13.99
CA SER A 135 9.06 -12.13 14.03
C SER A 135 8.33 -12.58 15.30
N ARG A 136 8.53 -11.88 16.42
CA ARG A 136 7.89 -12.20 17.71
C ARG A 136 6.83 -11.20 18.14
N VAL A 137 6.70 -10.07 17.46
CA VAL A 137 5.84 -8.97 17.88
C VAL A 137 4.38 -9.41 17.87
N GLY A 138 3.92 -10.00 16.76
CA GLY A 138 2.56 -10.48 16.61
C GLY A 138 2.20 -11.55 17.64
N GLN A 139 2.98 -12.63 17.73
CA GLN A 139 2.71 -13.69 18.70
C GLN A 139 2.73 -13.18 20.15
N THR A 140 3.72 -12.36 20.52
CA THR A 140 3.79 -11.81 21.89
C THR A 140 2.61 -10.91 22.21
N ALA A 141 2.15 -10.11 21.23
CA ALA A 141 0.97 -9.27 21.40
C ALA A 141 -0.30 -10.12 21.54
N TYR A 142 -0.46 -11.15 20.72
CA TYR A 142 -1.58 -12.08 20.75
C TYR A 142 -1.66 -12.82 22.09
N ASP A 143 -0.58 -13.48 22.51
CA ASP A 143 -0.54 -14.27 23.74
C ASP A 143 -0.92 -13.42 24.96
N ARG A 144 -0.31 -12.22 25.05
CA ARG A 144 -0.58 -11.30 26.17
C ARG A 144 -1.96 -10.67 26.13
N ALA A 145 -2.56 -10.52 24.96
CA ALA A 145 -3.94 -10.06 24.83
C ALA A 145 -4.90 -11.20 25.19
N HIS A 146 -4.61 -12.41 24.74
CA HIS A 146 -5.37 -13.62 25.06
C HIS A 146 -5.42 -13.88 26.56
N ASP A 147 -4.28 -13.79 27.26
CA ASP A 147 -4.19 -14.04 28.70
C ASP A 147 -4.90 -12.97 29.55
N ALA A 148 -4.93 -11.72 29.06
CA ALA A 148 -5.47 -10.59 29.81
C ALA A 148 -6.95 -10.33 29.53
N ALA A 149 -7.46 -10.72 28.37
CA ALA A 149 -8.83 -10.43 27.95
C ALA A 149 -9.84 -11.42 28.51
N THR A 150 -11.02 -10.91 28.91
CA THR A 150 -12.17 -11.73 29.31
C THR A 150 -13.14 -11.97 28.15
N THR A 151 -13.12 -11.11 27.13
CA THR A 151 -13.94 -11.19 25.92
C THR A 151 -13.09 -11.17 24.65
N ALA A 152 -13.67 -11.57 23.52
CA ALA A 152 -13.01 -11.49 22.21
C ALA A 152 -12.80 -10.03 21.74
N GLU A 153 -13.71 -9.14 22.13
CA GLU A 153 -13.61 -7.70 21.84
C GLU A 153 -12.41 -7.08 22.60
N ASP A 154 -12.32 -7.32 23.91
CA ASP A 154 -11.20 -6.86 24.72
C ASP A 154 -9.86 -7.36 24.20
N ARG A 155 -9.82 -8.63 23.75
CA ARG A 155 -8.62 -9.23 23.15
C ARG A 155 -8.18 -8.47 21.92
N SER A 156 -9.12 -8.11 21.05
CA SER A 156 -8.84 -7.38 19.81
C SER A 156 -8.31 -5.98 20.12
N ILE A 157 -8.89 -5.29 21.11
CA ILE A 157 -8.42 -3.98 21.58
C ILE A 157 -7.01 -4.08 22.16
N LEU A 158 -6.78 -5.00 23.10
CA LEU A 158 -5.48 -5.20 23.76
C LEU A 158 -4.39 -5.63 22.77
N PHE A 159 -4.72 -6.46 21.79
CA PHE A 159 -3.81 -6.82 20.70
C PHE A 159 -3.41 -5.57 19.92
N GLY A 160 -4.39 -4.79 19.46
CA GLY A 160 -4.17 -3.53 18.74
C GLY A 160 -3.29 -2.55 19.53
N ASP A 161 -3.59 -2.31 20.81
CA ASP A 161 -2.81 -1.40 21.66
C ASP A 161 -1.35 -1.82 21.81
N ARG A 162 -1.09 -3.12 21.91
CA ARG A 162 0.28 -3.67 22.00
C ARG A 162 1.04 -3.48 20.68
N ILE A 163 0.39 -3.73 19.55
CA ILE A 163 0.99 -3.46 18.23
C ILE A 163 1.25 -1.97 18.06
N ALA A 164 0.29 -1.11 18.42
CA ALA A 164 0.43 0.35 18.39
C ALA A 164 1.63 0.85 19.21
N ALA A 165 1.86 0.25 20.38
CA ALA A 165 2.98 0.60 21.25
C ALA A 165 4.33 0.25 20.63
N GLU A 166 4.47 -0.95 20.05
CA GLU A 166 5.71 -1.36 19.38
C GLU A 166 5.96 -0.56 18.09
N LEU A 167 4.93 -0.30 17.27
CA LEU A 167 5.04 0.57 16.10
C LEU A 167 5.53 1.97 16.49
N TYR A 168 4.91 2.58 17.50
CA TYR A 168 5.33 3.88 18.00
C TYR A 168 6.78 3.86 18.49
N LYS A 169 7.19 2.82 19.21
CA LYS A 169 8.56 2.67 19.70
C LYS A 169 9.57 2.63 18.56
N VAL A 170 9.28 1.91 17.48
CA VAL A 170 10.12 1.90 16.26
C VAL A 170 10.17 3.29 15.63
N GLY A 171 9.02 3.94 15.44
CA GLY A 171 8.95 5.31 14.91
C GLY A 171 9.74 6.32 15.75
N ALA A 172 9.58 6.29 17.08
CA ALA A 172 10.28 7.17 18.01
C ALA A 172 11.78 6.90 18.11
N SER A 173 12.22 5.67 17.83
CA SER A 173 13.64 5.33 17.74
C SER A 173 14.30 5.89 16.48
N ALA A 174 13.52 6.01 15.39
CA ALA A 174 13.97 6.55 14.12
C ALA A 174 13.94 8.08 14.08
N LEU A 175 12.94 8.69 14.72
CA LEU A 175 12.75 10.14 14.78
C LEU A 175 12.73 10.61 16.25
N PRO A 176 13.88 11.02 16.80
CA PRO A 176 13.94 11.61 18.12
C PRO A 176 13.05 12.87 18.19
N GLY A 177 12.18 12.96 19.19
CA GLY A 177 11.23 14.07 19.33
C GLY A 177 9.85 13.79 18.70
N LEU A 178 9.61 12.58 18.20
CA LEU A 178 8.27 12.16 17.77
C LEU A 178 7.28 12.27 18.92
N THR A 179 6.19 13.00 18.69
CA THR A 179 5.10 13.20 19.67
C THR A 179 3.84 12.49 19.18
N ARG A 180 3.09 11.83 20.08
CA ARG A 180 1.76 11.29 19.75
C ARG A 180 0.76 12.44 19.62
N THR A 181 -0.15 12.37 18.66
CA THR A 181 -1.21 13.37 18.42
C THR A 181 -2.14 13.56 19.64
N SER A 182 -1.68 14.37 20.57
CA SER A 182 -2.48 15.23 21.44
C SER A 182 -1.92 16.66 21.48
N ALA A 183 -0.83 16.92 20.74
CA ALA A 183 -0.13 18.20 20.67
C ALA A 183 -0.54 19.02 19.43
N ASP A 184 -0.61 20.33 19.64
CA ASP A 184 -1.10 21.40 18.77
C ASP A 184 -0.97 21.17 17.24
N PRO A 185 -2.07 21.17 16.47
CA PRO A 185 -2.05 21.02 15.01
C PRO A 185 -1.36 22.16 14.24
N ARG A 186 -0.89 23.21 14.92
CA ARG A 186 -0.14 24.33 14.32
C ARG A 186 1.38 24.17 14.39
N GLY A 187 1.89 23.14 15.07
CA GLY A 187 3.31 22.85 15.15
C GLY A 187 3.88 22.34 13.82
N HIS A 188 5.14 22.68 13.52
CA HIS A 188 5.92 22.10 12.43
C HIS A 188 6.56 20.75 12.81
N GLU A 189 6.26 20.24 14.00
CA GLU A 189 6.80 18.99 14.50
C GLU A 189 6.14 17.79 13.82
N VAL A 190 6.90 16.70 13.66
CA VAL A 190 6.39 15.43 13.17
C VAL A 190 5.51 14.80 14.25
N LEU A 191 4.28 14.48 13.88
CA LEU A 191 3.30 13.88 14.79
C LEU A 191 3.01 12.45 14.37
N TYR A 192 3.08 11.52 15.32
CA TYR A 192 2.55 10.17 15.13
C TYR A 192 1.04 10.20 15.28
N ASN A 193 0.31 10.01 14.17
CA ASN A 193 -1.15 10.06 14.14
C ASN A 193 -1.77 8.75 14.62
N GLY A 194 -1.09 7.62 14.38
CA GLY A 194 -1.61 6.30 14.71
C GLY A 194 -1.07 5.25 13.76
N TYR A 195 -1.87 4.22 13.53
CA TYR A 195 -1.55 3.13 12.62
C TYR A 195 -2.83 2.57 11.99
N GLY A 196 -2.69 2.01 10.79
CA GLY A 196 -3.69 1.16 10.16
C GLY A 196 -3.17 -0.28 10.12
N MET A 197 -4.06 -1.27 10.26
CA MET A 197 -3.69 -2.67 10.16
C MET A 197 -4.74 -3.46 9.38
N SER A 198 -4.28 -4.35 8.50
CA SER A 198 -5.13 -5.28 7.76
C SER A 198 -4.62 -6.70 7.97
N CYS A 199 -5.51 -7.60 8.37
CA CYS A 199 -5.20 -8.98 8.71
C CYS A 199 -5.89 -9.95 7.76
N THR A 200 -5.24 -11.06 7.45
CA THR A 200 -5.82 -12.14 6.63
C THR A 200 -5.48 -13.49 7.28
N PRO A 201 -6.49 -14.29 7.65
CA PRO A 201 -6.25 -15.66 8.09
C PRO A 201 -5.70 -16.48 6.93
N GLN A 202 -4.62 -17.21 7.21
CA GLN A 202 -4.02 -18.18 6.31
C GLN A 202 -4.59 -19.56 6.67
N ASN A 203 -5.63 -19.97 5.96
CA ASN A 203 -6.12 -21.34 6.11
C ASN A 203 -5.09 -22.27 5.48
N THR A 204 -4.49 -23.14 6.28
CA THR A 204 -3.73 -24.28 5.77
C THR A 204 -4.75 -25.33 5.30
N TRP A 205 -4.91 -25.47 4.00
CA TRP A 205 -5.74 -26.50 3.37
C TRP A 205 -4.95 -27.81 3.26
#